data_AF-A0A7H9DTL5-F1
#
_entry.id   AF-A0A7H9DTL5-F1
#
_cell.length_a   1.000
_cell.length_b   1.000
_cell.length_c   1.000
_cell.angle_alpha   90.00
_cell.angle_beta   90.00
_cell.angle_gamma   90.00
#
_symmetry.space_group_name_H-M   'P 1'
#
loop_
_entity.id
_entity.type
_entity.pdbx_description
1 polymer ?
#
loop_
_entity_poly.entity_id
_entity_poly.type
_entity_poly.pdbx_seq_one_letter_code
_entity_poly.pdbx_strand_id
1 'polypeptide(L)'
;MKKITLLLLYYLCQSCADKNNSFDEFDITYSNFFQVYNSIKLTNSDTVFIRKYYEDFELKNPYYHKDYYAILNKTDRDNINKAIANINLYNYDSVYQNKIIIDGFIYRIYLKKDDTEKSIFVSNKMPPEE
;
A
#
# COMPACT_ATOMS: atom_id res chain seq x y z
N MET A 1 -32.42 7.11 31.92
CA MET A 1 -32.43 7.34 30.45
C MET A 1 -31.06 7.71 29.91
N LYS A 2 -30.40 8.78 30.37
CA LYS A 2 -29.05 9.19 29.89
C LYS A 2 -27.99 8.08 29.87
N LYS A 3 -27.97 7.19 30.87
CA LYS A 3 -27.03 6.04 30.93
C LYS A 3 -27.29 4.98 29.84
N ILE A 4 -28.55 4.73 29.48
CA ILE A 4 -28.95 3.78 28.43
C ILE A 4 -28.61 4.36 27.06
N THR A 5 -28.81 5.66 26.86
CA THR A 5 -28.43 6.36 25.62
C THR A 5 -26.92 6.32 25.40
N LEU A 6 -26.11 6.50 26.45
CA LEU A 6 -24.65 6.39 26.37
C LEU A 6 -24.19 4.98 26.02
N LEU A 7 -24.83 3.95 26.59
CA LEU A 7 -24.55 2.54 26.31
C LEU A 7 -24.91 2.18 24.85
N LEU A 8 -26.04 2.66 24.34
CA LEU A 8 -26.42 2.50 22.93
C LEU A 8 -25.43 3.20 21.98
N LEU A 9 -24.97 4.40 22.34
CA LEU A 9 -23.93 5.10 21.55
C LEU A 9 -22.61 4.32 21.53
N TYR A 10 -22.22 3.74 22.67
CA TYR A 10 -21.02 2.90 22.78
C TYR A 10 -21.11 1.64 21.90
N TYR A 11 -22.24 0.94 21.91
CA TYR A 11 -22.46 -0.23 21.06
C TYR A 11 -22.54 0.12 19.55
N LEU A 12 -23.06 1.29 19.20
CA LEU A 12 -23.04 1.80 17.82
C LEU A 12 -21.62 2.16 17.35
N CYS A 13 -20.78 2.69 18.24
CA CYS A 13 -19.36 2.92 17.94
C CYS A 13 -18.59 1.60 17.76
N GLN A 14 -18.90 0.57 18.53
CA GLN A 14 -18.29 -0.77 18.41
C GLN A 14 -18.69 -1.46 17.09
N SER A 15 -19.92 -1.27 16.59
CA SER A 15 -20.34 -1.80 15.28
C SER A 15 -19.54 -1.25 14.09
N CYS A 16 -18.87 -0.10 14.23
CA CYS A 16 -17.96 0.45 13.23
C CYS A 16 -16.54 -0.10 13.38
N ALA A 17 -16.17 -0.55 14.57
CA ALA A 17 -14.88 -1.10 14.91
C ALA A 17 -14.97 -2.62 14.78
N ASP A 18 -14.88 -3.12 13.56
CA ASP A 18 -14.20 -4.39 13.24
C ASP A 18 -14.56 -4.82 11.82
N LYS A 19 -13.72 -4.39 10.88
CA LYS A 19 -13.30 -5.32 9.84
C LYS A 19 -11.95 -5.83 10.30
N ASN A 20 -11.82 -7.13 10.52
CA ASN A 20 -10.52 -7.82 10.69
C ASN A 20 -9.72 -7.69 9.38
N ASN A 21 -9.30 -6.47 9.06
CA ASN A 21 -8.48 -6.19 7.92
C ASN A 21 -7.04 -6.55 8.28
N SER A 22 -6.37 -7.21 7.35
CA SER A 22 -4.98 -7.65 7.50
C SER A 22 -3.97 -6.51 7.44
N PHE A 23 -4.41 -5.30 7.09
CA PHE A 23 -3.62 -4.09 6.96
C PHE A 23 -4.52 -2.88 7.13
N ASP A 24 -3.96 -1.71 7.49
CA ASP A 24 -4.64 -0.42 7.41
C ASP A 24 -4.26 0.35 6.15
N GLU A 25 -2.99 0.23 5.75
CA GLU A 25 -2.47 0.67 4.46
C GLU A 25 -1.58 -0.41 3.85
N PHE A 26 -1.75 -0.62 2.55
CA PHE A 26 -0.88 -1.46 1.75
C PHE A 26 -0.54 -0.72 0.45
N ASP A 27 0.74 -0.62 0.12
CA ASP A 27 1.23 0.06 -1.07
C ASP A 27 2.26 -0.79 -1.79
N ILE A 28 2.08 -0.95 -3.10
CA ILE A 28 3.12 -1.45 -3.98
C ILE A 28 3.54 -0.32 -4.89
N THR A 29 4.81 0.06 -4.77
CA THR A 29 5.45 1.04 -5.63
C THR A 29 6.50 0.35 -6.51
N TYR A 30 6.45 0.63 -7.80
CA TYR A 30 7.48 0.26 -8.77
C TYR A 30 8.27 1.50 -9.17
N SER A 31 9.58 1.34 -9.29
CA SER A 31 10.51 2.32 -9.85
C SER A 31 11.50 1.64 -10.78
N ASN A 32 11.91 2.33 -11.84
CA ASN A 32 12.96 1.90 -12.74
C ASN A 32 14.08 2.95 -12.82
N PHE A 33 15.15 2.61 -13.54
CA PHE A 33 16.31 3.47 -13.75
C PHE A 33 15.99 4.85 -14.34
N PHE A 34 14.83 5.00 -15.00
CA PHE A 34 14.42 6.23 -15.66
C PHE A 34 13.58 7.17 -14.77
N GLN A 35 13.25 6.76 -13.53
CA GLN A 35 12.58 7.54 -12.49
C GLN A 35 11.04 7.55 -12.55
N VAL A 36 10.42 6.64 -13.31
CA VAL A 36 8.96 6.45 -13.22
C VAL A 36 8.60 5.69 -11.96
N TYR A 37 8.13 6.41 -10.95
CA TYR A 37 7.43 5.80 -9.83
C TYR A 37 5.99 5.49 -10.25
N ASN A 38 5.48 4.29 -10.01
CA ASN A 38 4.06 4.01 -10.11
C ASN A 38 3.65 3.33 -8.82
N SER A 39 2.57 3.78 -8.20
CA SER A 39 2.10 3.22 -6.93
C SER A 39 0.63 2.84 -7.00
N ILE A 40 0.31 1.74 -6.34
CA ILE A 40 -1.06 1.32 -6.05
C ILE A 40 -1.16 1.26 -4.53
N LYS A 41 -2.04 2.08 -3.96
CA LYS A 41 -2.33 2.11 -2.53
C LYS A 41 -3.74 1.62 -2.27
N LEU A 42 -3.83 0.68 -1.33
CA LEU A 42 -5.04 0.14 -0.75
C LEU A 42 -5.13 0.59 0.71
N THR A 43 -6.35 0.87 1.16
CA THR A 43 -6.64 1.17 2.57
C THR A 43 -7.78 0.29 3.05
N ASN A 44 -8.21 0.48 4.30
CA ASN A 44 -9.43 -0.15 4.85
C ASN A 44 -10.74 0.24 4.15
N SER A 45 -10.68 1.12 3.14
CA SER A 45 -11.81 1.53 2.31
C SER A 45 -11.93 0.70 1.03
N ASP A 46 -13.00 0.94 0.29
CA ASP A 46 -13.24 0.25 -0.99
C ASP A 46 -12.54 0.98 -2.15
N THR A 47 -11.78 2.03 -1.85
CA THR A 47 -11.06 2.86 -2.82
C THR A 47 -9.63 2.39 -2.98
N VAL A 48 -9.22 2.17 -4.23
CA VAL A 48 -7.83 1.97 -4.63
C VAL A 48 -7.33 3.27 -5.21
N PHE A 49 -6.18 3.75 -4.72
CA PHE A 49 -5.49 4.91 -5.26
C PHE A 49 -4.37 4.43 -6.17
N ILE A 50 -4.30 4.98 -7.37
CA ILE A 50 -3.26 4.66 -8.34
C ILE A 50 -2.60 5.98 -8.72
N ARG A 51 -1.30 6.10 -8.46
CA ARG A 51 -0.52 7.26 -8.91
C ARG A 51 0.44 6.82 -9.99
N LYS A 52 0.29 7.44 -11.16
CA LYS A 52 1.19 7.27 -12.29
C LYS A 52 2.06 8.51 -12.43
N TYR A 53 3.36 8.33 -12.33
CA TYR A 53 4.31 9.38 -12.66
C TYR A 53 4.64 9.32 -14.15
N TYR A 54 4.99 10.47 -14.71
CA TYR A 54 5.38 10.61 -16.09
C TYR A 54 6.66 11.40 -16.16
N GLU A 55 7.55 10.97 -17.04
CA GLU A 55 8.72 11.74 -17.43
C GLU A 55 8.29 12.77 -18.47
N ASP A 56 8.69 14.03 -18.24
CA ASP A 56 8.70 15.04 -19.29
C ASP A 56 10.15 15.50 -19.48
N PHE A 57 10.78 15.01 -20.54
CA PHE A 57 12.15 15.40 -20.87
C PHE A 57 12.23 16.79 -21.52
N GLU A 58 11.10 17.39 -21.90
CA GLU A 58 11.03 18.70 -22.57
C GLU A 58 10.54 19.82 -21.65
N LEU A 59 9.73 19.51 -20.62
CA LEU A 59 9.29 20.48 -19.61
C LEU A 59 10.30 20.60 -18.45
N LYS A 60 10.53 21.85 -18.00
CA LYS A 60 11.35 22.19 -16.82
C LYS A 60 10.84 21.62 -15.49
N ASN A 61 9.77 20.83 -15.49
CA ASN A 61 9.24 20.15 -14.31
C ASN A 61 9.44 18.64 -14.47
N PRO A 62 10.53 18.07 -13.91
CA PRO A 62 10.96 16.72 -14.22
C PRO A 62 10.02 15.62 -13.70
N TYR A 63 9.00 15.96 -12.90
CA TYR A 63 8.09 14.97 -12.33
C TYR A 63 6.65 15.51 -12.25
N TYR A 64 5.84 15.22 -13.26
CA TYR A 64 4.39 15.35 -13.12
C TYR A 64 3.78 13.97 -12.86
N HIS A 65 2.71 13.96 -12.06
CA HIS A 65 1.98 12.74 -11.77
C HIS A 65 0.50 12.93 -12.06
N LYS A 66 -0.18 11.82 -12.30
CA LYS A 66 -1.63 11.77 -12.40
C LYS A 66 -2.15 10.74 -11.41
N ASP A 67 -3.12 11.20 -10.63
CA ASP A 67 -3.83 10.37 -9.68
C ASP A 67 -5.10 9.82 -10.32
N TYR A 68 -5.31 8.54 -10.09
CA TYR A 68 -6.49 7.79 -10.46
C TYR A 68 -7.04 7.12 -9.21
N TYR A 69 -8.34 6.83 -9.24
CA TYR A 69 -8.98 6.03 -8.22
C TYR A 69 -9.91 5.01 -8.87
N ALA A 70 -10.06 3.88 -8.20
CA ALA A 70 -11.04 2.86 -8.55
C ALA A 70 -11.80 2.46 -7.28
N ILE A 71 -13.06 2.08 -7.43
CA ILE A 71 -13.88 1.56 -6.33
C ILE A 71 -14.04 0.05 -6.54
N LEU A 72 -13.55 -0.72 -5.58
CA LEU A 72 -13.67 -2.18 -5.58
C LEU A 72 -15.09 -2.59 -5.19
N ASN A 73 -15.57 -3.65 -5.82
CA ASN A 73 -16.72 -4.37 -5.28
C ASN A 73 -16.28 -5.19 -4.06
N LYS A 74 -17.27 -5.69 -3.31
CA LYS A 74 -17.00 -6.46 -2.09
C LYS A 74 -16.14 -7.70 -2.34
N THR A 75 -16.40 -8.46 -3.40
CA THR A 75 -15.66 -9.69 -3.70
C THR A 75 -14.18 -9.41 -3.98
N ASP A 76 -13.87 -8.39 -4.78
CA ASP A 76 -12.49 -8.03 -5.08
C ASP A 76 -11.73 -7.53 -3.85
N ARG A 77 -12.40 -6.69 -3.04
CA ARG A 77 -11.86 -6.19 -1.76
C ARG A 77 -11.56 -7.33 -0.80
N ASP A 78 -12.49 -8.28 -0.65
CA ASP A 78 -12.31 -9.43 0.24
C ASP A 78 -11.17 -10.36 -0.25
N ASN A 79 -11.04 -10.54 -1.58
CA ASN A 79 -9.97 -11.33 -2.20
C ASN A 79 -8.58 -10.70 -1.99
N ILE A 80 -8.45 -9.39 -2.17
CA ILE A 80 -7.19 -8.66 -1.96
C ILE A 80 -6.78 -8.72 -0.48
N ASN A 81 -7.72 -8.47 0.44
CA ASN A 81 -7.47 -8.56 1.88
C ASN A 81 -6.96 -9.94 2.28
N LYS A 82 -7.60 -11.00 1.75
CA LYS A 82 -7.18 -12.39 2.00
C LYS A 82 -5.79 -12.69 1.42
N ALA A 83 -5.48 -12.20 0.23
CA ALA A 83 -4.17 -12.41 -0.39
C ALA A 83 -3.05 -11.76 0.43
N ILE A 84 -3.23 -10.51 0.86
CA ILE A 84 -2.24 -9.79 1.68
C ILE A 84 -2.10 -10.42 3.06
N ALA A 85 -3.20 -10.86 3.68
CA ALA A 85 -3.20 -11.53 4.97
C ALA A 85 -2.32 -12.79 4.97
N ASN A 86 -2.39 -13.57 3.91
CA ASN A 86 -1.69 -14.86 3.81
C ASN A 86 -0.18 -14.72 3.64
N ILE A 87 0.32 -13.56 3.21
CA ILE A 87 1.74 -13.38 2.94
C ILE A 87 2.53 -13.14 4.25
N ASN A 88 1.91 -12.60 5.31
CA ASN A 88 2.61 -12.21 6.56
C ASN A 88 3.95 -11.48 6.29
N LEU A 89 3.85 -10.27 5.75
CA LEU A 89 5.00 -9.47 5.29
C LEU A 89 6.00 -9.12 6.42
N TYR A 90 5.59 -9.17 7.68
CA TYR A 90 6.47 -8.90 8.83
C TYR A 90 7.59 -9.93 9.00
N ASN A 91 7.43 -11.13 8.43
CA ASN A 91 8.44 -12.19 8.51
C ASN A 91 9.56 -12.07 7.47
N TYR A 92 9.45 -11.15 6.51
CA TYR A 92 10.46 -10.99 5.46
C TYR A 92 11.51 -9.95 5.84
N ASP A 93 12.72 -10.18 5.34
CA ASP A 93 13.78 -9.18 5.37
C ASP A 93 13.30 -7.89 4.69
N SER A 94 13.72 -6.74 5.22
CA SER A 94 13.37 -5.44 4.62
C SER A 94 13.97 -5.26 3.22
N VAL A 95 15.01 -6.04 2.88
CA VAL A 95 15.77 -5.90 1.65
C VAL A 95 16.02 -7.26 1.03
N TYR A 96 15.62 -7.41 -0.23
CA TYR A 96 15.99 -8.53 -1.09
C TYR A 96 16.66 -8.00 -2.36
N GLN A 97 17.90 -8.45 -2.59
CA GLN A 97 18.70 -8.08 -3.75
C GLN A 97 19.04 -9.31 -4.61
N ASN A 98 18.58 -9.33 -5.86
CA ASN A 98 19.01 -10.33 -6.83
C ASN A 98 20.27 -9.85 -7.56
N LYS A 99 21.27 -10.73 -7.73
CA LYS A 99 22.57 -10.43 -8.35
C LYS A 99 22.55 -10.40 -9.89
N ILE A 100 21.44 -10.74 -10.52
CA ILE A 100 21.34 -10.80 -11.99
C ILE A 100 21.11 -9.38 -12.54
N ILE A 101 22.13 -8.83 -13.19
CA ILE A 101 22.17 -7.46 -13.72
C ILE A 101 21.47 -7.42 -15.08
N ILE A 102 20.25 -6.89 -15.07
CA ILE A 102 19.52 -6.35 -16.23
C ILE A 102 18.97 -4.98 -15.76
N ASP A 103 18.56 -4.08 -16.64
CA ASP A 103 18.15 -2.69 -16.32
C ASP A 103 17.46 -2.52 -14.96
N GLY A 104 17.93 -1.53 -14.19
CA GLY A 104 17.65 -1.42 -12.75
C GLY A 104 16.18 -1.17 -12.45
N PHE A 105 15.60 -2.00 -11.60
CA PHE A 105 14.27 -1.81 -11.03
C PHE A 105 14.29 -1.97 -9.52
N ILE A 106 13.31 -1.32 -8.89
CA ILE A 106 13.04 -1.42 -7.45
C ILE A 106 11.54 -1.54 -7.30
N TYR A 107 11.09 -2.60 -6.63
CA TYR A 107 9.76 -2.65 -6.03
C TYR A 107 9.89 -2.33 -4.55
N ARG A 108 9.00 -1.48 -4.04
CA ARG A 108 8.76 -1.31 -2.62
C ARG A 108 7.38 -1.85 -2.30
N ILE A 109 7.32 -2.78 -1.36
CA ILE A 109 6.09 -3.24 -0.74
C ILE A 109 6.03 -2.60 0.63
N TYR A 110 5.00 -1.81 0.89
CA TYR A 110 4.75 -1.18 2.18
C TYR A 110 3.49 -1.75 2.81
N LEU A 111 3.57 -2.04 4.10
CA LEU A 111 2.46 -2.51 4.92
C LEU A 111 2.43 -1.69 6.21
N LYS A 112 1.24 -1.21 6.58
CA LYS A 112 0.95 -0.66 7.89
C LYS A 112 -0.19 -1.43 8.53
N LYS A 113 -0.03 -1.78 9.80
CA LYS A 113 -1.11 -2.28 10.66
C LYS A 113 -0.92 -1.73 12.08
N ASP A 114 -1.95 -1.05 12.58
CA ASP A 114 -1.95 -0.37 13.88
C ASP A 114 -0.74 0.59 13.96
N ASP A 115 0.12 0.40 14.97
CA ASP A 115 1.34 1.18 15.17
C ASP A 115 2.58 0.54 14.52
N THR A 116 2.41 -0.55 13.77
CA THR A 116 3.53 -1.25 13.10
C THR A 116 3.53 -0.94 11.61
N GLU A 117 4.71 -0.64 11.08
CA GLU A 117 4.94 -0.47 9.65
C GLU A 117 6.14 -1.29 9.18
N LYS A 118 6.12 -1.70 7.92
CA LYS A 118 7.18 -2.47 7.27
C LYS A 118 7.31 -2.05 5.81
N SER A 119 8.54 -1.79 5.38
CA SER A 119 8.89 -1.71 3.95
C SER A 119 9.73 -2.92 3.57
N ILE A 120 9.48 -3.46 2.38
CA ILE A 120 10.30 -4.50 1.77
C ILE A 120 10.70 -4.01 0.39
N PHE A 121 12.01 -3.91 0.16
CA PHE A 121 12.58 -3.51 -1.11
C PHE A 121 13.06 -4.75 -1.86
N VAL A 122 12.53 -4.94 -3.07
CA VAL A 122 12.94 -5.99 -4.00
C VAL A 122 13.63 -5.30 -5.17
N SER A 123 14.93 -5.53 -5.32
CA SER A 123 15.71 -4.91 -6.39
C SER A 123 16.67 -5.90 -7.06
N ASN A 124 16.94 -5.65 -8.34
CA ASN A 124 18.08 -6.24 -9.06
C ASN A 124 19.34 -5.36 -9.01
N LYS A 125 19.29 -4.25 -8.26
CA LYS A 125 20.39 -3.35 -7.91
C LYS A 125 20.44 -3.16 -6.39
N MET A 126 21.32 -2.28 -5.93
CA MET A 126 21.39 -1.91 -4.51
C MET A 126 20.12 -1.11 -4.15
N PRO A 127 19.26 -1.61 -3.26
CA PRO A 127 18.13 -0.84 -2.77
C PRO A 127 18.60 0.27 -1.80
N PRO A 128 17.76 1.27 -1.51
CA PRO A 128 18.06 2.29 -0.51
C PRO A 128 18.27 1.67 0.88
N GLU A 129 19.13 2.28 1.69
CA GLU A 129 19.25 1.95 3.12
C GLU A 129 18.00 2.45 3.86
N GLU A 130 17.49 1.67 4.83
CA GLU A 130 16.36 2.05 5.72
C GLU A 130 16.79 3.03 6.81
#